data_AF-A0A0N4U8F6-F1
#
_entry.id   AF-A0A0N4U8F6-F1
#
_cell.length_a   1.000
_cell.length_b   1.000
_cell.length_c   1.000
_cell.angle_alpha   90.00
_cell.angle_beta   90.00
_cell.angle_gamma   90.00
#
_symmetry.space_group_name_H-M   'P 1'
#
loop_
_entity.id
_entity.type
_entity.pdbx_description
1 polymer ?
#
loop_
_entity_poly.entity_id
_entity_poly.type
_entity_poly.pdbx_seq_one_letter_code
_entity_poly.pdbx_strand_id
1 'polypeptide(L)'
;MQTFRDHISTIDSNYLRANVTFDNATYDLKFACSLLLGYKCGINMIFKEFQPSSLSGSFTSINETCWKRCECENDKYVRRGEECVKTQQVPLKADKSAVQRGISLPSGIVDCRYSECNYGGKIVDYGCHRTNEKCGTNMEYRTVSKTLFMDNIVARYKCMQKCVCVGNNYFLKNGQCFNYETLLSHGNLNETKYSNSENEENNQELNRAEGNHSARQKEAQTTVSIGDRAPATSESNLLRGSDDFNDVSTTYNLKFICSILLGYKCGINMIFKEIQPSSLSENSTSNNEICWIRCECESEKYTKIGNECVEIQQQTTVKIVETIRSEQENPVVKNHELCKGSPCVLNKIFTESCNSENKSCGKNMKRVIIYRYPSLWEPYIDGCKMQCKCSEGFQEKEKEGTCILVSS
;
A
#
# COMPACT_ATOMS: atom_id res chain seq x y z
N MET A 1 -2.32 12.12 -28.65
CA MET A 1 -2.15 11.66 -27.26
C MET A 1 -3.25 12.27 -26.41
N GLN A 2 -4.46 11.70 -26.50
CA GLN A 2 -5.65 12.19 -25.79
C GLN A 2 -6.16 11.17 -24.76
N THR A 3 -5.46 10.07 -24.46
CA THR A 3 -6.07 8.94 -23.75
C THR A 3 -5.07 8.21 -22.85
N PHE A 4 -4.88 8.79 -21.66
CA PHE A 4 -4.51 8.08 -20.41
C PHE A 4 -4.93 8.92 -19.19
N ARG A 5 -5.20 10.23 -19.37
CA ARG A 5 -5.59 11.17 -18.32
C ARG A 5 -7.07 11.14 -17.90
N ASP A 6 -7.98 10.64 -18.72
CA ASP A 6 -9.41 10.84 -18.48
C ASP A 6 -10.12 9.63 -17.85
N HIS A 7 -9.36 8.69 -17.29
CA HIS A 7 -9.86 7.34 -17.02
C HIS A 7 -9.68 6.83 -15.60
N ILE A 8 -9.05 7.60 -14.72
CA ILE A 8 -9.12 7.37 -13.27
C ILE A 8 -9.99 8.46 -12.66
N SER A 9 -11.27 8.16 -12.50
CA SER A 9 -12.18 9.02 -11.74
C SER A 9 -12.19 8.53 -10.29
N THR A 10 -11.77 9.37 -9.35
CA THR A 10 -12.14 9.21 -7.94
C THR A 10 -13.64 9.48 -7.83
N ILE A 11 -14.42 8.45 -7.47
CA ILE A 11 -15.86 8.63 -7.24
C ILE A 11 -16.07 9.35 -5.90
N ASP A 12 -15.19 9.08 -4.94
CA ASP A 12 -15.11 9.64 -3.60
C ASP A 12 -13.70 9.29 -3.05
N SER A 13 -13.27 9.88 -1.94
CA SER A 13 -11.96 9.66 -1.27
C SER A 13 -11.61 8.19 -1.05
N ASN A 14 -12.62 7.32 -1.10
CA ASN A 14 -12.54 5.90 -0.76
C ASN A 14 -12.61 4.92 -1.95
N TYR A 15 -12.88 5.43 -3.16
CA TYR A 15 -13.14 4.60 -4.34
C TYR A 15 -12.33 5.06 -5.54
N LEU A 16 -11.47 4.16 -6.03
CA LEU A 16 -10.85 4.30 -7.34
C LEU A 16 -11.70 3.54 -8.36
N ARG A 17 -12.24 4.28 -9.34
CA ARG A 17 -12.74 3.71 -10.58
C ARG A 17 -11.72 3.98 -11.67
N ALA A 18 -11.08 2.93 -12.16
CA ALA A 18 -10.28 2.97 -13.36
C ALA A 18 -11.15 2.45 -14.52
N ASN A 19 -11.59 3.34 -15.41
CA ASN A 19 -12.24 2.98 -16.67
C ASN A 19 -11.20 3.11 -17.79
N VAL A 20 -10.38 2.09 -18.04
CA VAL A 20 -9.39 2.23 -19.11
C VAL A 20 -10.01 1.83 -20.45
N THR A 21 -10.43 2.81 -21.25
CA THR A 21 -10.77 2.58 -22.66
C THR A 21 -9.51 2.70 -23.50
N PHE A 22 -9.08 1.60 -24.10
CA PHE A 22 -7.94 1.56 -25.01
C PHE A 22 -8.42 1.43 -26.45
N ASP A 23 -7.96 2.34 -27.31
CA ASP A 23 -7.97 2.10 -28.75
C ASP A 23 -6.85 1.08 -29.08
N ASN A 24 -7.25 -0.16 -29.39
CA ASN A 24 -6.47 -1.17 -30.12
C ASN A 24 -5.14 -1.70 -29.54
N ALA A 25 -4.83 -1.52 -28.25
CA ALA A 25 -3.76 -2.27 -27.59
C ALA A 25 -4.33 -2.97 -26.34
N THR A 26 -4.52 -4.29 -26.43
CA THR A 26 -4.93 -5.16 -25.33
C THR A 26 -3.81 -5.29 -24.31
N TYR A 27 -3.61 -4.27 -23.48
CA TYR A 27 -2.91 -4.43 -22.22
C TYR A 27 -3.88 -5.00 -21.20
N ASP A 28 -3.44 -6.04 -20.49
CA ASP A 28 -4.24 -6.74 -19.50
C ASP A 28 -4.63 -5.76 -18.38
N LEU A 29 -5.85 -5.23 -18.42
CA LEU A 29 -6.39 -4.30 -17.42
C LEU A 29 -6.36 -4.95 -16.02
N LYS A 30 -6.36 -6.29 -15.99
CA LYS A 30 -6.09 -7.10 -14.80
C LYS A 30 -4.70 -6.84 -14.22
N PHE A 31 -3.68 -6.60 -15.02
CA PHE A 31 -2.32 -6.28 -14.57
C PHE A 31 -2.27 -4.91 -13.88
N ALA A 32 -2.80 -3.87 -14.54
CA ALA A 32 -2.89 -2.53 -13.95
C ALA A 32 -3.68 -2.53 -12.64
N CYS A 33 -4.77 -3.30 -12.58
CA CYS A 33 -5.55 -3.39 -11.37
C CYS A 33 -4.91 -4.27 -10.28
N SER A 34 -4.14 -5.28 -10.67
CA SER A 34 -3.35 -6.10 -9.73
C SER A 34 -2.19 -5.31 -9.12
N LEU A 35 -1.62 -4.35 -9.86
CA LEU A 35 -0.55 -3.48 -9.39
C LEU A 35 -0.93 -2.64 -8.17
N LEU A 36 -2.21 -2.27 -7.99
CA LEU A 36 -2.62 -1.47 -6.84
C LEU A 36 -2.89 -2.32 -5.58
N LEU A 37 -3.03 -3.64 -5.69
CA LEU A 37 -3.40 -4.49 -4.55
C LEU A 37 -2.34 -4.46 -3.44
N GLY A 38 -2.76 -4.09 -2.24
CA GLY A 38 -1.88 -4.02 -1.06
C GLY A 38 -1.08 -2.73 -0.92
N TYR A 39 -1.12 -1.82 -1.90
CA TYR A 39 -0.49 -0.50 -1.78
C TYR A 39 -1.24 0.37 -0.79
N LYS A 40 -0.50 1.23 -0.06
CA LYS A 40 -1.10 2.15 0.90
C LYS A 40 -1.94 3.20 0.17
N CYS A 41 -3.15 3.40 0.66
CA CYS A 41 -4.09 4.41 0.17
C CYS A 41 -4.48 5.42 1.28
N GLY A 42 -3.90 5.27 2.47
CA GLY A 42 -4.12 6.12 3.64
C GLY A 42 -3.33 5.61 4.86
N ILE A 43 -3.40 6.33 5.99
CA ILE A 43 -2.76 5.90 7.23
C ILE A 43 -3.47 4.63 7.73
N ASN A 44 -2.72 3.53 7.84
CA ASN A 44 -3.21 2.19 8.17
C ASN A 44 -4.26 1.65 7.17
N MET A 45 -4.21 2.10 5.91
CA MET A 45 -5.14 1.67 4.86
C MET A 45 -4.39 1.17 3.63
N ILE A 46 -4.93 0.15 2.96
CA ILE A 46 -4.43 -0.42 1.71
C ILE A 46 -5.56 -0.63 0.70
N PHE A 47 -5.23 -0.58 -0.59
CA PHE A 47 -6.19 -0.94 -1.63
C PHE A 47 -6.47 -2.45 -1.60
N LYS A 48 -7.75 -2.80 -1.49
CA LYS A 48 -8.25 -4.16 -1.66
C LYS A 48 -9.21 -4.24 -2.83
N GLU A 49 -9.36 -5.43 -3.39
CA GLU A 49 -10.36 -5.71 -4.41
C GLU A 49 -11.76 -5.71 -3.78
N PHE A 50 -12.69 -5.04 -4.44
CA PHE A 50 -14.08 -5.02 -4.02
C PHE A 50 -14.96 -5.33 -5.22
N GLN A 51 -15.95 -6.21 -5.05
CA GLN A 51 -17.01 -6.41 -6.03
C GLN A 51 -18.27 -5.69 -5.56
N PRO A 52 -18.83 -4.72 -6.33
CA PRO A 52 -20.08 -4.07 -5.96
C PRO A 52 -21.22 -5.08 -5.88
N SER A 53 -21.87 -5.18 -4.72
CA SER A 53 -22.95 -6.14 -4.46
C SER A 53 -24.16 -5.97 -5.39
N SER A 54 -24.30 -4.83 -6.07
CA SER A 54 -25.40 -4.54 -6.99
C SER A 54 -25.23 -5.16 -8.39
N LEU A 55 -24.08 -5.77 -8.70
CA LEU A 55 -23.89 -6.52 -9.94
C LEU A 55 -24.02 -8.02 -9.66
N SER A 56 -25.23 -8.48 -9.36
CA SER A 56 -25.55 -9.92 -9.21
C SER A 56 -25.81 -10.64 -10.53
N GLY A 57 -25.64 -9.97 -11.67
CA GLY A 57 -25.69 -10.60 -12.99
C GLY A 57 -24.35 -11.30 -13.29
N SER A 58 -24.41 -12.55 -13.73
CA SER A 58 -23.26 -13.31 -14.23
C SER A 58 -22.52 -12.54 -15.33
N PHE A 59 -21.50 -11.77 -14.96
CA PHE A 59 -20.62 -11.12 -15.93
C PHE A 59 -19.58 -12.15 -16.40
N THR A 60 -19.93 -12.85 -17.47
CA THR A 60 -18.94 -13.34 -18.43
C THR A 60 -18.21 -12.13 -19.03
N SER A 61 -17.12 -11.71 -18.39
CA SER A 61 -15.86 -11.21 -18.98
C SER A 61 -15.85 -10.18 -20.13
N ILE A 62 -16.85 -9.32 -20.33
CA ILE A 62 -16.81 -8.37 -21.48
C ILE A 62 -16.44 -6.92 -21.09
N ASN A 63 -16.59 -6.51 -19.83
CA ASN A 63 -16.22 -5.16 -19.41
C ASN A 63 -15.15 -5.22 -18.31
N GLU A 64 -13.89 -5.03 -18.73
CA GLU A 64 -12.70 -4.99 -17.88
C GLU A 64 -12.71 -3.75 -16.97
N THR A 65 -13.64 -3.68 -16.02
CA THR A 65 -13.59 -2.67 -14.96
C THR A 65 -13.25 -3.40 -13.68
N CYS A 66 -12.10 -3.07 -13.11
CA CYS A 66 -11.74 -3.57 -11.80
C CYS A 66 -11.91 -2.45 -10.76
N TRP A 67 -12.55 -2.83 -9.65
CA TRP A 67 -12.94 -1.92 -8.59
C TRP A 67 -12.04 -2.19 -7.38
N LYS A 68 -11.35 -1.15 -6.92
CA LYS A 68 -10.56 -1.20 -5.69
C LYS A 68 -11.14 -0.24 -4.66
N ARG A 69 -11.15 -0.68 -3.40
CA ARG A 69 -11.58 0.11 -2.25
C ARG A 69 -10.40 0.25 -1.29
N CYS A 70 -10.23 1.44 -0.74
CA CYS A 70 -9.27 1.68 0.33
C CYS A 70 -9.83 1.12 1.66
N GLU A 71 -9.17 0.13 2.25
CA GLU A 71 -9.61 -0.54 3.49
C GLU A 71 -8.51 -0.57 4.54
N CYS A 72 -8.85 -0.79 5.81
CA CYS A 72 -7.85 -0.95 6.85
C CYS A 72 -6.88 -2.10 6.53
N GLU A 73 -5.59 -1.85 6.74
CA GLU A 73 -4.46 -2.70 6.38
C GLU A 73 -4.53 -4.09 7.04
N ASN A 74 -5.07 -4.17 8.25
CA ASN A 74 -5.30 -5.41 8.98
C ASN A 74 -6.36 -5.22 10.08
N ASP A 75 -6.68 -6.32 10.78
CA ASP A 75 -7.67 -6.40 11.86
C ASP A 75 -7.30 -5.65 13.15
N LYS A 76 -6.07 -5.12 13.25
CA LYS A 76 -5.69 -4.23 14.36
C LYS A 76 -6.26 -2.83 14.20
N TYR A 77 -6.88 -2.51 13.07
CA TYR A 77 -7.48 -1.22 12.81
C TYR A 77 -8.96 -1.36 12.46
N VAL A 78 -9.76 -0.43 12.97
CA VAL A 78 -11.17 -0.31 12.65
C VAL A 78 -11.40 0.99 11.91
N ARG A 79 -12.25 0.94 10.89
CA ARG A 79 -12.60 2.12 10.11
C ARG A 79 -13.51 3.03 10.94
N ARG A 80 -13.10 4.27 11.17
CA ARG A 80 -13.94 5.34 11.73
C ARG A 80 -13.95 6.51 10.75
N GLY A 81 -15.02 6.60 9.96
CA GLY A 81 -15.12 7.58 8.87
C GLY A 81 -14.16 7.25 7.72
N GLU A 82 -13.27 8.19 7.42
CA GLU A 82 -12.24 8.07 6.39
C GLU A 82 -10.91 7.52 6.90
N GLU A 83 -10.78 7.30 8.21
CA GLU A 83 -9.54 6.86 8.84
C GLU A 83 -9.64 5.43 9.37
N CYS A 84 -8.48 4.77 9.45
CA CYS A 84 -8.32 3.50 10.14
C CYS A 84 -7.58 3.71 11.47
N VAL A 85 -8.33 3.65 12.56
CA VAL A 85 -7.82 3.85 13.92
C VAL A 85 -7.50 2.50 14.56
N LYS A 86 -6.42 2.45 15.35
CA LYS A 86 -6.02 1.22 16.04
C LYS A 86 -7.13 0.80 16.99
N THR A 87 -7.59 -0.44 16.86
CA THR A 87 -8.53 -1.05 17.80
C THR A 87 -7.87 -1.01 19.17
N GLN A 88 -8.43 -0.24 20.10
CA GLN A 88 -8.04 -0.34 21.51
C GLN A 88 -8.37 -1.77 21.91
N GLN A 89 -7.36 -2.62 22.01
CA GLN A 89 -7.54 -3.96 22.54
C GLN A 89 -8.00 -3.77 23.97
N VAL A 90 -9.31 -3.87 24.21
CA VAL A 90 -9.80 -4.20 25.54
C VAL A 90 -9.07 -5.51 25.86
N PRO A 91 -8.24 -5.55 26.92
CA PRO A 91 -7.54 -6.76 27.28
C PRO A 91 -8.60 -7.80 27.59
N LEU A 92 -8.89 -8.67 26.62
CA LEU A 92 -9.59 -9.91 26.88
C LEU A 92 -8.68 -10.63 27.88
N LYS A 93 -9.13 -10.71 29.13
CA LYS A 93 -8.47 -11.52 30.16
C LYS A 93 -8.27 -12.89 29.53
N ALA A 94 -7.03 -13.20 29.20
CA ALA A 94 -6.67 -14.46 28.57
C ALA A 94 -7.05 -15.57 29.55
N ASP A 95 -8.07 -16.34 29.19
CA ASP A 95 -8.37 -17.57 29.87
C ASP A 95 -7.25 -18.55 29.51
N LYS A 96 -6.34 -18.75 30.47
CA LYS A 96 -5.18 -19.63 30.34
C LYS A 96 -5.68 -21.06 30.56
N SER A 97 -6.08 -21.76 29.51
CA SER A 97 -6.25 -23.22 29.56
C SER A 97 -6.11 -23.88 28.18
N ALA A 98 -5.33 -24.98 28.17
CA ALA A 98 -4.99 -25.91 27.08
C ALA A 98 -3.98 -25.37 26.02
N VAL A 99 -2.67 -25.69 26.01
CA VAL A 99 -1.90 -26.96 26.13
C VAL A 99 -2.28 -27.97 25.03
N GLN A 100 -1.55 -28.00 23.89
CA GLN A 100 -0.50 -29.01 23.59
C GLN A 100 0.06 -28.92 22.14
N ARG A 101 1.40 -28.90 22.07
CA ARG A 101 2.33 -29.49 21.09
C ARG A 101 2.02 -29.38 19.57
N GLY A 102 2.78 -28.53 18.88
CA GLY A 102 2.97 -28.56 17.43
C GLY A 102 4.22 -27.77 17.03
N ILE A 103 5.07 -28.36 16.19
CA ILE A 103 6.43 -27.93 15.81
C ILE A 103 6.46 -26.48 15.30
N SER A 104 7.38 -25.68 15.84
CA SER A 104 7.55 -24.25 15.56
C SER A 104 8.16 -24.00 14.18
N LEU A 105 7.31 -23.78 13.18
CA LEU A 105 7.61 -22.91 12.04
C LEU A 105 7.60 -21.43 12.51
N PRO A 106 8.19 -20.49 11.75
CA PRO A 106 8.27 -19.07 12.12
C PRO A 106 6.92 -18.55 12.60
N SER A 107 6.92 -18.12 13.87
CA SER A 107 5.79 -18.05 14.79
C SER A 107 4.48 -17.55 14.19
N GLY A 108 3.54 -18.48 13.92
CA GLY A 108 2.13 -18.17 13.67
C GLY A 108 1.46 -18.85 12.46
N ILE A 109 2.22 -19.59 11.64
CA ILE A 109 1.65 -20.37 10.53
C ILE A 109 1.55 -21.82 10.99
N VAL A 110 0.36 -22.22 11.45
CA VAL A 110 0.04 -23.63 11.71
C VAL A 110 -0.37 -24.25 10.38
N ASP A 111 0.39 -25.22 9.89
CA ASP A 111 0.06 -25.95 8.68
C ASP A 111 -1.10 -26.94 8.95
N CYS A 112 -2.34 -26.52 8.68
CA CYS A 112 -3.52 -27.37 8.84
C CYS A 112 -3.75 -28.32 7.65
N ARG A 113 -2.77 -28.59 6.79
CA ARG A 113 -3.01 -29.42 5.59
C ARG A 113 -3.61 -30.80 5.86
N TYR A 114 -3.41 -31.34 7.08
CA TYR A 114 -3.80 -32.70 7.44
C TYR A 114 -4.92 -32.80 8.49
N SER A 115 -5.40 -31.68 9.03
CA SER A 115 -6.42 -31.67 10.09
C SER A 115 -7.36 -30.48 9.93
N GLU A 116 -8.53 -30.54 10.55
CA GLU A 116 -9.40 -29.37 10.66
C GLU A 116 -8.61 -28.18 11.27
N CYS A 117 -8.67 -27.03 10.61
CA CYS A 117 -8.08 -25.80 11.16
C CYS A 117 -9.00 -25.30 12.27
N ASN A 118 -8.43 -24.95 13.42
CA ASN A 118 -9.13 -24.11 14.38
C ASN A 118 -9.43 -22.74 13.76
N TYR A 119 -10.49 -22.07 14.26
CA TYR A 119 -10.81 -20.71 13.86
C TYR A 119 -9.56 -19.81 13.93
N GLY A 120 -9.33 -19.03 12.87
CA GLY A 120 -8.20 -18.14 12.74
C GLY A 120 -6.89 -18.80 12.26
N GLY A 121 -6.84 -20.12 12.12
CA GLY A 121 -5.75 -20.84 11.47
C GLY A 121 -5.49 -20.28 10.07
N LYS A 122 -4.22 -20.04 9.73
CA LYS A 122 -3.80 -19.46 8.46
C LYS A 122 -3.04 -20.47 7.63
N ILE A 123 -3.32 -20.53 6.34
CA ILE A 123 -2.60 -21.36 5.37
C ILE A 123 -2.07 -20.51 4.21
N VAL A 124 -1.06 -21.05 3.52
CA VAL A 124 -0.61 -20.55 2.22
C VAL A 124 -1.11 -21.50 1.15
N ASP A 125 -1.95 -21.00 0.26
CA ASP A 125 -2.61 -21.74 -0.80
C ASP A 125 -2.22 -21.17 -2.18
N TYR A 126 -1.44 -21.94 -2.93
CA TYR A 126 -1.03 -21.57 -4.29
C TYR A 126 -2.16 -21.92 -5.26
N GLY A 127 -2.64 -20.93 -6.00
CA GLY A 127 -3.82 -21.02 -6.86
C GLY A 127 -5.13 -20.63 -6.18
N CYS A 128 -5.12 -20.43 -4.85
CA CYS A 128 -6.29 -20.02 -4.06
C CYS A 128 -7.46 -21.02 -4.11
N HIS A 129 -7.17 -22.28 -4.39
CA HIS A 129 -8.14 -23.37 -4.57
C HIS A 129 -9.04 -23.62 -3.36
N ARG A 130 -8.56 -23.34 -2.15
CA ARG A 130 -9.27 -23.58 -0.89
C ARG A 130 -10.28 -22.49 -0.53
N THR A 131 -10.38 -21.40 -1.29
CA THR A 131 -11.31 -20.30 -0.96
C THR A 131 -12.76 -20.79 -0.92
N ASN A 132 -13.46 -20.53 0.18
CA ASN A 132 -14.81 -21.00 0.50
C ASN A 132 -14.94 -22.53 0.73
N GLU A 133 -13.83 -23.27 0.76
CA GLU A 133 -13.87 -24.66 1.23
C GLU A 133 -14.00 -24.72 2.75
N LYS A 134 -14.64 -25.78 3.26
CA LYS A 134 -14.79 -26.00 4.70
C LYS A 134 -13.42 -26.23 5.35
N CYS A 135 -13.16 -25.52 6.45
CA CYS A 135 -11.95 -25.67 7.26
C CYS A 135 -12.22 -26.17 8.68
N GLY A 136 -13.50 -26.26 9.07
CA GLY A 136 -13.99 -26.77 10.35
C GLY A 136 -15.52 -26.76 10.39
N THR A 137 -16.10 -27.17 11.52
CA THR A 137 -17.55 -27.14 11.72
C THR A 137 -18.07 -25.69 11.69
N ASN A 138 -18.96 -25.40 10.73
CA ASN A 138 -19.48 -24.05 10.45
C ASN A 138 -18.39 -23.02 10.11
N MET A 139 -17.26 -23.46 9.56
CA MET A 139 -16.14 -22.61 9.16
C MET A 139 -15.71 -22.85 7.71
N GLU A 140 -15.24 -21.80 7.04
CA GLU A 140 -14.69 -21.83 5.68
C GLU A 140 -13.39 -21.02 5.58
N TYR A 141 -12.54 -21.37 4.61
CA TYR A 141 -11.37 -20.56 4.29
C TYR A 141 -11.77 -19.29 3.54
N ARG A 142 -11.25 -18.15 4.01
CA ARG A 142 -11.32 -16.87 3.32
C ARG A 142 -9.94 -16.35 2.96
N THR A 143 -9.77 -15.84 1.74
CA THR A 143 -8.53 -15.21 1.30
C THR A 143 -8.32 -13.89 2.02
N VAL A 144 -7.22 -13.82 2.79
CA VAL A 144 -6.76 -12.62 3.51
C VAL A 144 -5.89 -11.76 2.60
N SER A 145 -5.02 -12.38 1.81
CA SER A 145 -4.21 -11.69 0.81
C SER A 145 -3.95 -12.60 -0.39
N LYS A 146 -3.76 -11.98 -1.55
CA LYS A 146 -3.49 -12.64 -2.83
C LYS A 146 -2.35 -11.89 -3.50
N THR A 147 -1.22 -12.55 -3.69
CA THR A 147 -0.08 -12.00 -4.41
C THR A 147 0.18 -12.80 -5.68
N LEU A 148 0.64 -12.15 -6.75
CA LEU A 148 1.11 -12.86 -7.94
C LEU A 148 2.53 -13.37 -7.67
N PHE A 149 2.77 -14.64 -7.89
CA PHE A 149 4.04 -15.32 -7.72
C PHE A 149 4.42 -15.98 -9.05
N MET A 150 5.60 -15.63 -9.57
CA MET A 150 6.15 -16.26 -10.77
C MET A 150 6.97 -17.49 -10.33
N ASP A 151 6.48 -18.68 -10.64
CA ASP A 151 7.21 -19.94 -10.44
C ASP A 151 7.48 -20.56 -11.81
N ASN A 152 8.74 -20.64 -12.23
CA ASN A 152 9.17 -21.34 -13.46
C ASN A 152 8.31 -20.99 -14.70
N ILE A 153 8.21 -19.70 -15.04
CA ILE A 153 7.49 -19.13 -16.20
C ILE A 153 5.96 -19.05 -16.04
N VAL A 154 5.35 -19.79 -15.10
CA VAL A 154 3.90 -19.74 -14.90
C VAL A 154 3.56 -18.80 -13.74
N ALA A 155 2.86 -17.71 -14.06
CA ALA A 155 2.29 -16.83 -13.06
C ALA A 155 1.19 -17.57 -12.27
N ARG A 156 1.40 -17.79 -10.97
CA ARG A 156 0.42 -18.39 -10.06
C ARG A 156 0.08 -17.40 -8.97
N TYR A 157 -1.13 -17.49 -8.43
CA TYR A 157 -1.46 -16.72 -7.24
C TYR A 157 -0.95 -17.42 -5.99
N LYS A 158 -0.32 -16.69 -5.09
CA LYS A 158 -0.04 -17.13 -3.72
C LYS A 158 -1.08 -16.46 -2.81
N CYS A 159 -2.03 -17.25 -2.31
CA CYS A 159 -3.03 -16.75 -1.39
C CYS A 159 -2.66 -17.08 0.07
N MET A 160 -2.71 -16.08 0.95
CA MET A 160 -2.79 -16.34 2.39
C MET A 160 -4.27 -16.43 2.74
N GLN A 161 -4.71 -17.55 3.28
CA GLN A 161 -6.10 -17.78 3.65
C GLN A 161 -6.24 -18.02 5.15
N LYS A 162 -7.38 -17.67 5.72
CA LYS A 162 -7.71 -17.82 7.15
C LYS A 162 -9.03 -18.56 7.30
N CYS A 163 -9.09 -19.50 8.23
CA CYS A 163 -10.32 -20.19 8.59
C CYS A 163 -11.23 -19.27 9.42
N VAL A 164 -12.46 -19.03 8.97
CA VAL A 164 -13.43 -18.12 9.61
C VAL A 164 -14.83 -18.75 9.64
N CYS A 165 -15.77 -18.22 10.42
CA CYS A 165 -17.15 -18.70 10.41
C CYS A 165 -17.81 -18.51 9.03
N VAL A 166 -18.67 -19.45 8.62
CA VAL A 166 -19.37 -19.40 7.34
C VAL A 166 -20.43 -18.29 7.36
N GLY A 167 -20.24 -17.25 6.54
CA GLY A 167 -21.20 -16.15 6.43
C GLY A 167 -21.42 -15.36 7.74
N ASN A 168 -22.50 -14.58 7.77
CA ASN A 168 -22.81 -13.66 8.88
C ASN A 168 -23.76 -14.26 9.93
N ASN A 169 -24.35 -15.45 9.67
CA ASN A 169 -25.30 -16.09 10.57
C ASN A 169 -24.62 -16.89 11.70
N TYR A 170 -23.28 -16.91 11.71
CA TYR A 170 -22.49 -17.61 12.69
C TYR A 170 -21.60 -16.65 13.45
N PHE A 171 -21.44 -16.87 14.75
CA PHE A 171 -20.53 -16.12 15.61
C PHE A 171 -19.56 -17.05 16.31
N LEU A 172 -18.39 -16.50 16.63
CA LEU A 172 -17.34 -17.24 17.32
C LEU A 172 -17.58 -17.24 18.83
N LYS A 173 -17.58 -18.43 19.44
CA LYS A 173 -17.55 -18.60 20.90
C LYS A 173 -16.62 -19.77 21.23
N ASN A 174 -15.65 -19.56 22.11
CA ASN A 174 -14.69 -20.59 22.54
C ASN A 174 -13.97 -21.32 21.38
N GLY A 175 -13.62 -20.59 20.31
CA GLY A 175 -12.96 -21.17 19.14
C GLY A 175 -13.88 -21.94 18.17
N GLN A 176 -15.19 -22.04 18.45
CA GLN A 176 -16.19 -22.70 17.62
C GLN A 176 -17.20 -21.70 17.05
N CYS A 177 -17.76 -21.99 15.88
CA CYS A 177 -18.75 -21.15 15.21
C CYS A 177 -20.17 -21.68 15.46
N PHE A 178 -21.03 -20.83 16.05
CA PHE A 178 -22.40 -21.15 16.42
C PHE A 178 -23.39 -20.33 15.60
N ASN A 179 -24.51 -20.93 15.19
CA ASN A 179 -25.58 -20.24 14.49
C ASN A 179 -26.37 -19.36 15.50
N TYR A 180 -26.64 -18.10 15.13
CA TYR A 180 -27.46 -17.19 15.94
C TYR A 180 -28.88 -17.73 16.21
N GLU A 181 -29.50 -18.43 15.26
CA GLU A 181 -30.83 -19.02 15.42
C GLU A 181 -30.86 -20.06 16.55
N THR A 182 -29.77 -20.82 16.72
CA THR A 182 -29.66 -21.83 17.79
C THR A 182 -29.55 -21.20 19.17
N LEU A 183 -29.04 -19.97 19.29
CA LEU A 183 -29.07 -19.24 20.56
C LEU A 183 -30.50 -18.81 20.90
N LEU A 184 -31.25 -18.32 19.91
CA LEU A 184 -32.62 -17.86 20.10
C LEU A 184 -33.56 -19.00 20.48
N SER A 185 -33.34 -20.21 19.95
CA SER A 185 -34.17 -21.36 20.28
C SER A 185 -33.98 -21.88 21.72
N HIS A 186 -32.86 -21.57 22.38
CA HIS A 186 -32.59 -22.00 23.76
C HIS A 186 -32.83 -20.91 24.82
N GLY A 187 -33.12 -19.68 24.40
CA GLY A 187 -33.36 -18.54 25.30
C GLY A 187 -34.70 -18.55 26.04
N ASN A 188 -35.56 -19.55 25.83
CA ASN A 188 -36.87 -19.68 26.49
C ASN A 188 -36.92 -20.74 27.61
N LEU A 189 -35.78 -21.16 28.15
CA LEU A 189 -35.71 -22.00 29.35
C LEU A 189 -34.96 -21.26 30.46
N ASN A 190 -35.76 -20.73 31.41
CA ASN A 190 -35.40 -20.20 32.73
C ASN A 190 -35.24 -18.67 32.88
N GLU A 191 -36.25 -17.90 32.48
CA GLU A 191 -36.78 -16.86 33.38
C GLU A 191 -37.76 -17.52 34.36
N THR A 192 -37.23 -18.27 35.32
CA THR A 192 -37.98 -18.70 36.51
C THR A 192 -37.13 -18.47 37.75
N LYS A 193 -37.59 -17.53 38.57
CA LYS A 193 -37.20 -17.26 39.97
C LYS A 193 -35.86 -16.54 40.19
N TYR A 194 -35.79 -15.29 39.75
CA TYR A 194 -35.16 -14.24 40.55
C TYR A 194 -36.29 -13.32 41.05
N SER A 195 -36.97 -13.76 42.12
CA SER A 195 -38.00 -13.00 42.82
C SER A 195 -37.63 -12.94 44.29
N ASN A 196 -37.26 -11.74 44.73
CA ASN A 196 -37.44 -11.16 46.06
C ASN A 196 -37.04 -12.00 47.28
N SER A 197 -35.86 -11.68 47.85
CA SER A 197 -35.66 -11.73 49.31
C SER A 197 -34.90 -10.47 49.74
N GLU A 198 -35.63 -9.36 49.84
CA GLU A 198 -35.22 -8.24 50.68
C GLU A 198 -35.61 -8.55 52.13
N ASN A 199 -34.75 -8.14 53.06
CA ASN A 199 -34.98 -7.85 54.48
C ASN A 199 -35.35 -9.03 55.39
N GLU A 200 -34.39 -9.43 56.25
CA GLU A 200 -34.41 -9.15 57.70
C GLU A 200 -33.26 -9.89 58.42
N GLU A 201 -32.87 -9.33 59.57
CA GLU A 201 -31.95 -9.87 60.60
C GLU A 201 -30.51 -9.33 60.65
N ASN A 202 -30.46 -8.17 61.33
CA ASN A 202 -29.36 -7.53 62.02
C ASN A 202 -28.67 -8.39 63.10
N ASN A 203 -27.38 -8.09 63.29
CA ASN A 203 -26.61 -8.10 64.54
C ASN A 203 -26.33 -9.44 65.24
N GLN A 204 -25.07 -9.88 65.24
CA GLN A 204 -24.17 -9.66 66.39
C GLN A 204 -22.75 -10.21 66.16
N GLU A 205 -21.80 -9.32 66.44
CA GLU A 205 -20.50 -9.55 67.08
C GLU A 205 -19.40 -10.42 66.44
N LEU A 206 -18.10 -10.19 66.65
CA LEU A 206 -17.27 -9.06 67.07
C LEU A 206 -15.85 -9.63 67.22
N ASN A 207 -14.87 -8.99 66.55
CA ASN A 207 -13.44 -8.90 66.90
C ASN A 207 -12.42 -10.02 66.63
N ARG A 208 -11.30 -9.50 66.07
CA ARG A 208 -9.86 -9.88 66.14
C ARG A 208 -9.31 -10.64 64.94
N ALA A 209 -8.16 -10.26 64.38
CA ALA A 209 -7.30 -9.09 64.54
C ALA A 209 -6.33 -9.06 63.34
N GLU A 210 -5.97 -7.85 62.92
CA GLU A 210 -4.96 -7.54 61.91
C GLU A 210 -3.55 -7.93 62.38
N GLY A 211 -2.69 -8.30 61.43
CA GLY A 211 -1.28 -8.61 61.67
C GLY A 211 -0.47 -8.52 60.38
N ASN A 212 0.31 -7.46 60.29
CA ASN A 212 1.02 -6.90 59.14
C ASN A 212 2.33 -7.62 58.70
N HIS A 213 2.70 -7.30 57.44
CA HIS A 213 4.03 -6.97 56.93
C HIS A 213 5.16 -8.02 56.73
N SER A 214 5.53 -8.14 55.44
CA SER A 214 6.83 -7.77 54.84
C SER A 214 7.99 -8.79 54.75
N ALA A 215 8.40 -8.99 53.48
CA ALA A 215 9.76 -9.15 52.95
C ALA A 215 10.61 -10.40 53.28
N ARG A 216 10.92 -11.20 52.25
CA ARG A 216 12.26 -11.23 51.62
C ARG A 216 12.34 -12.21 50.44
N GLN A 217 12.96 -11.72 49.37
CA GLN A 217 13.50 -12.50 48.25
C GLN A 217 14.60 -13.47 48.73
N LYS A 218 14.73 -14.62 48.06
CA LYS A 218 16.03 -15.10 47.52
C LYS A 218 15.84 -16.32 46.62
N GLU A 219 16.63 -16.30 45.55
CA GLU A 219 16.74 -17.23 44.45
C GLU A 219 17.36 -18.57 44.88
N ALA A 220 17.04 -19.65 44.16
CA ALA A 220 17.91 -20.80 44.02
C ALA A 220 17.70 -21.41 42.62
N GLN A 221 18.73 -21.25 41.79
CA GLN A 221 18.97 -21.99 40.55
C GLN A 221 19.27 -23.45 40.88
N THR A 222 18.80 -24.38 40.05
CA THR A 222 19.30 -25.77 40.04
C THR A 222 19.59 -26.16 38.61
N THR A 223 20.88 -26.29 38.34
CA THR A 223 21.51 -26.88 37.17
C THR A 223 21.52 -28.40 37.30
N VAL A 224 21.16 -29.11 36.24
CA VAL A 224 21.52 -30.53 36.05
C VAL A 224 21.94 -30.70 34.59
N SER A 225 23.21 -31.04 34.41
CA SER A 225 23.86 -31.39 33.14
C SER A 225 24.32 -32.83 33.23
N ILE A 226 23.91 -33.75 32.34
CA ILE A 226 24.62 -35.02 32.08
C ILE A 226 24.39 -35.50 30.63
N GLY A 227 25.46 -35.52 29.83
CA GLY A 227 25.98 -36.76 29.18
C GLY A 227 25.49 -37.19 27.79
N ASP A 228 26.27 -36.80 26.78
CA ASP A 228 26.87 -37.61 25.70
C ASP A 228 26.22 -38.94 25.22
N ARG A 229 25.84 -38.99 23.92
CA ARG A 229 26.42 -39.95 22.92
C ARG A 229 25.78 -39.79 21.53
N ALA A 230 26.63 -39.55 20.53
CA ALA A 230 26.35 -39.83 19.12
C ALA A 230 26.60 -41.31 18.79
N PRO A 231 26.05 -41.81 17.67
CA PRO A 231 26.95 -42.33 16.65
C PRO A 231 26.60 -41.91 15.21
N ALA A 232 27.64 -41.89 14.38
CA ALA A 232 27.63 -41.67 12.96
C ALA A 232 27.11 -42.90 12.18
N THR A 233 26.56 -42.66 10.98
CA THR A 233 26.57 -43.48 9.75
C THR A 233 25.79 -42.66 8.71
N SER A 234 26.44 -42.00 7.74
CA SER A 234 27.05 -42.49 6.50
C SER A 234 26.05 -42.78 5.38
N GLU A 235 26.34 -42.16 4.22
CA GLU A 235 25.87 -42.47 2.86
C GLU A 235 24.44 -42.02 2.49
N SER A 236 24.14 -41.58 1.28
CA SER A 236 24.87 -41.07 0.12
C SER A 236 23.78 -40.68 -0.89
N ASN A 237 24.13 -39.83 -1.87
CA ASN A 237 23.49 -39.67 -3.18
C ASN A 237 22.71 -38.37 -3.48
N LEU A 238 23.36 -37.59 -4.35
CA LEU A 238 22.82 -37.00 -5.58
C LEU A 238 21.70 -35.95 -5.45
N LEU A 239 22.06 -34.68 -5.64
CA LEU A 239 21.90 -34.01 -6.95
C LEU A 239 22.63 -32.66 -6.94
N ARG A 240 23.68 -32.62 -7.75
CA ARG A 240 24.50 -31.45 -8.08
C ARG A 240 23.83 -30.84 -9.31
N GLY A 241 23.05 -29.77 -9.11
CA GLY A 241 22.44 -28.98 -10.17
C GLY A 241 23.04 -27.57 -10.12
N SER A 242 24.12 -27.39 -10.86
CA SER A 242 24.72 -26.09 -11.18
C SER A 242 24.07 -25.59 -12.46
N ASP A 243 23.20 -24.59 -12.35
CA ASP A 243 22.75 -23.80 -13.50
C ASP A 243 22.78 -22.32 -13.11
N ASP A 244 23.80 -21.64 -13.62
CA ASP A 244 23.89 -20.19 -13.72
C ASP A 244 22.73 -19.68 -14.59
N PHE A 245 21.58 -19.38 -13.99
CA PHE A 245 20.50 -18.63 -14.66
C PHE A 245 20.67 -17.14 -14.35
N ASN A 246 21.24 -16.42 -15.31
CA ASN A 246 21.38 -14.97 -15.28
C ASN A 246 20.02 -14.27 -15.01
N ASP A 247 19.96 -13.61 -13.86
CA ASP A 247 18.87 -12.83 -13.28
C ASP A 247 18.67 -11.49 -14.03
N VAL A 248 18.36 -11.54 -15.32
CA VAL A 248 18.13 -10.34 -16.15
C VAL A 248 16.65 -9.94 -16.14
N SER A 249 15.72 -10.87 -15.86
CA SER A 249 14.27 -10.62 -15.96
C SER A 249 13.71 -9.82 -14.77
N THR A 250 14.31 -9.93 -13.57
CA THR A 250 13.78 -9.25 -12.37
C THR A 250 14.09 -7.76 -12.37
N THR A 251 15.22 -7.33 -12.91
CA THR A 251 15.64 -5.93 -12.91
C THR A 251 14.89 -5.04 -13.90
N TYR A 252 14.47 -5.56 -15.06
CA TYR A 252 13.56 -4.81 -15.95
C TYR A 252 12.21 -4.47 -15.31
N ASN A 253 11.69 -5.40 -14.48
CA ASN A 253 10.40 -5.21 -13.82
C ASN A 253 10.45 -4.10 -12.74
N LEU A 254 11.55 -4.00 -12.00
CA LEU A 254 11.70 -2.99 -10.94
C LEU A 254 11.77 -1.56 -11.50
N LYS A 255 12.53 -1.34 -12.58
CA LYS A 255 12.62 -0.02 -13.23
C LYS A 255 11.29 0.43 -13.82
N PHE A 256 10.53 -0.50 -14.40
CA PHE A 256 9.19 -0.24 -14.92
C PHE A 256 8.21 0.17 -13.82
N ILE A 257 8.18 -0.55 -12.70
CA ILE A 257 7.35 -0.20 -11.53
C ILE A 257 7.71 1.20 -11.02
N CYS A 258 8.99 1.52 -10.94
CA CYS A 258 9.45 2.85 -10.56
C CYS A 258 8.92 3.94 -11.50
N SER A 259 9.07 3.75 -12.81
CA SER A 259 8.58 4.69 -13.81
C SER A 259 7.07 4.89 -13.70
N ILE A 260 6.31 3.83 -13.41
CA ILE A 260 4.87 3.92 -13.16
C ILE A 260 4.58 4.74 -11.92
N LEU A 261 5.27 4.53 -10.79
CA LEU A 261 4.92 5.18 -9.53
C LEU A 261 5.33 6.65 -9.47
N LEU A 262 6.37 7.06 -10.21
CA LEU A 262 6.86 8.44 -10.20
C LEU A 262 5.77 9.46 -10.57
N GLY A 263 5.58 10.45 -9.69
CA GLY A 263 4.56 11.48 -9.83
C GLY A 263 3.15 11.08 -9.38
N TYR A 264 2.90 9.81 -9.03
CA TYR A 264 1.62 9.42 -8.42
C TYR A 264 1.53 9.88 -6.98
N LYS A 265 0.30 10.17 -6.54
CA LYS A 265 0.04 10.55 -5.15
C LYS A 265 0.33 9.39 -4.21
N CYS A 266 1.05 9.68 -3.14
CA CYS A 266 1.38 8.76 -2.05
C CYS A 266 0.86 9.25 -0.70
N GLY A 267 0.14 10.39 -0.69
CA GLY A 267 -0.47 11.03 0.47
C GLY A 267 -1.18 12.33 0.07
N ILE A 268 -1.80 13.03 1.03
CA ILE A 268 -2.38 14.35 0.80
C ILE A 268 -1.23 15.33 0.55
N ASN A 269 -1.25 16.01 -0.61
CA ASN A 269 -0.19 16.90 -1.09
C ASN A 269 1.19 16.22 -1.22
N MET A 270 1.23 14.90 -1.42
CA MET A 270 2.48 14.14 -1.55
C MET A 270 2.48 13.29 -2.82
N ILE A 271 3.64 13.20 -3.48
CA ILE A 271 3.90 12.36 -4.65
C ILE A 271 5.16 11.51 -4.47
N PHE A 272 5.22 10.37 -5.15
CA PHE A 272 6.46 9.61 -5.27
C PHE A 272 7.46 10.36 -6.15
N LYS A 273 8.66 10.62 -5.61
CA LYS A 273 9.82 11.13 -6.33
C LYS A 273 10.96 10.13 -6.29
N GLU A 274 11.81 10.19 -7.31
CA GLU A 274 13.01 9.36 -7.40
C GLU A 274 14.09 9.96 -6.50
N ILE A 275 14.71 9.12 -5.68
CA ILE A 275 15.89 9.48 -4.90
C ILE A 275 17.11 8.94 -5.63
N GLN A 276 18.04 9.83 -5.95
CA GLN A 276 19.40 9.43 -6.26
C GLN A 276 20.12 9.15 -4.93
N PRO A 277 20.63 7.93 -4.67
CA PRO A 277 21.36 7.63 -3.45
C PRO A 277 22.69 8.41 -3.43
N SER A 278 22.67 9.60 -2.83
CA SER A 278 23.81 10.54 -2.79
C SER A 278 24.97 10.08 -1.88
N SER A 279 24.93 8.85 -1.37
CA SER A 279 25.91 8.32 -0.40
C SER A 279 26.50 6.95 -0.74
N LEU A 280 26.24 6.41 -1.93
CA LEU A 280 26.94 5.19 -2.37
C LEU A 280 28.28 5.60 -2.97
N SER A 281 29.35 5.27 -2.25
CA SER A 281 30.73 5.55 -2.64
C SER A 281 31.02 5.08 -4.07
N GLU A 282 31.83 5.87 -4.77
CA GLU A 282 32.18 5.80 -6.21
C GLU A 282 32.78 4.46 -6.69
N ASN A 283 32.84 3.42 -5.86
CA ASN A 283 33.46 2.12 -6.17
C ASN A 283 32.49 0.95 -6.31
N SER A 284 31.17 1.18 -6.32
CA SER A 284 30.22 0.12 -6.68
C SER A 284 29.86 0.22 -8.17
N THR A 285 30.49 -0.64 -8.98
CA THR A 285 30.19 -0.81 -10.39
C THR A 285 28.70 -1.12 -10.59
N SER A 286 27.96 -0.12 -11.08
CA SER A 286 26.82 -0.22 -12.01
C SER A 286 25.61 -1.07 -11.65
N ASN A 287 25.09 -1.04 -10.42
CA ASN A 287 23.70 -1.46 -10.18
C ASN A 287 22.73 -0.29 -10.51
N ASN A 288 22.75 0.18 -11.76
CA ASN A 288 21.85 1.23 -12.29
C ASN A 288 20.38 0.77 -12.41
N GLU A 289 20.05 -0.43 -11.91
CA GLU A 289 18.79 -1.10 -12.15
C GLU A 289 17.79 -0.97 -11.00
N ILE A 290 18.24 -0.52 -9.83
CA ILE A 290 17.35 -0.30 -8.68
C ILE A 290 17.04 1.20 -8.60
N CYS A 291 15.82 1.58 -8.96
CA CYS A 291 15.33 2.91 -8.67
C CYS A 291 14.77 2.96 -7.23
N TRP A 292 15.12 4.03 -6.53
CA TRP A 292 14.65 4.30 -5.17
C TRP A 292 13.61 5.40 -5.23
N ILE A 293 12.44 5.18 -4.66
CA ILE A 293 11.38 6.20 -4.58
C ILE A 293 11.08 6.56 -3.14
N ARG A 294 10.74 7.83 -2.89
CA ARG A 294 10.22 8.32 -1.61
C ARG A 294 9.02 9.20 -1.85
N CYS A 295 8.11 9.16 -0.87
CA CYS A 295 6.97 10.05 -0.81
C CYS A 295 7.39 11.44 -0.30
N GLU A 296 7.25 12.46 -1.13
CA GLU A 296 7.62 13.85 -0.85
C GLU A 296 6.47 14.81 -1.14
N CYS A 297 6.53 16.03 -0.63
CA CYS A 297 5.52 17.04 -0.95
C CYS A 297 5.48 17.33 -2.47
N GLU A 298 4.26 17.46 -3.00
CA GLU A 298 4.00 17.55 -4.44
C GLU A 298 4.48 18.84 -5.09
N SER A 299 4.65 19.90 -4.30
CA SER A 299 5.22 21.17 -4.73
C SER A 299 5.87 21.92 -3.57
N GLU A 300 6.65 22.95 -3.88
CA GLU A 300 7.29 23.85 -2.91
C GLU A 300 6.28 24.68 -2.09
N LYS A 301 5.00 24.70 -2.50
CA LYS A 301 3.93 25.34 -1.72
C LYS A 301 3.62 24.59 -0.42
N TYR A 302 4.14 23.38 -0.26
CA TYR A 302 3.90 22.54 0.91
C TYR A 302 5.20 22.30 1.66
N THR A 303 5.12 22.31 2.98
CA THR A 303 6.22 21.93 3.86
C THR A 303 5.89 20.64 4.60
N LYS A 304 6.88 19.78 4.78
CA LYS A 304 6.70 18.49 5.45
C LYS A 304 6.77 18.69 6.95
N ILE A 305 5.66 18.47 7.65
CA ILE A 305 5.57 18.50 9.11
C ILE A 305 5.24 17.08 9.57
N GLY A 306 6.25 16.38 10.12
CA GLY A 306 6.13 14.96 10.44
C GLY A 306 5.92 14.10 9.18
N ASN A 307 4.74 13.48 9.07
CA ASN A 307 4.37 12.62 7.95
C ASN A 307 3.38 13.27 6.96
N GLU A 308 3.06 14.55 7.15
CA GLU A 308 2.08 15.28 6.35
C GLU A 308 2.74 16.43 5.60
N CYS A 309 2.18 16.79 4.45
CA CYS A 309 2.57 17.97 3.69
C CYS A 309 1.49 19.05 3.85
N VAL A 310 1.83 20.09 4.60
CA VAL A 310 0.94 21.20 4.95
C VAL A 310 1.24 22.38 4.05
N GLU A 311 0.20 23.05 3.55
CA GLU A 311 0.36 24.24 2.71
C GLU A 311 1.04 25.33 3.52
N ILE A 312 2.12 25.89 2.97
CA ILE A 312 2.78 27.06 3.52
C ILE A 312 1.79 28.21 3.34
N GLN A 313 1.08 28.57 4.41
CA GLN A 313 0.28 29.79 4.39
C GLN A 313 1.25 30.92 4.08
N GLN A 314 1.07 31.54 2.91
CA GLN A 314 1.81 32.74 2.55
C GLN A 314 1.44 33.81 3.58
N GLN A 315 2.21 33.88 4.67
CA GLN A 315 2.22 35.06 5.50
C GLN A 315 2.70 36.17 4.60
N THR A 316 1.75 37.04 4.29
CA THR A 316 1.84 38.22 3.44
C THR A 316 3.05 39.06 3.82
N THR A 317 4.20 38.83 3.20
CA THR A 317 5.29 39.82 3.21
C THR A 317 4.93 40.87 2.16
N VAL A 318 4.13 41.83 2.63
CA VAL A 318 3.70 43.04 1.92
C VAL A 318 4.91 43.92 1.59
N LYS A 319 5.09 44.18 0.29
CA LYS A 319 5.60 45.41 -0.38
C LYS A 319 6.88 46.07 0.18
N ILE A 320 7.94 46.06 -0.64
CA ILE A 320 8.63 47.32 -1.01
C ILE A 320 8.82 47.33 -2.52
N VAL A 321 8.08 48.25 -3.13
CA VAL A 321 8.18 48.71 -4.51
C VAL A 321 9.36 49.67 -4.57
N GLU A 322 10.27 49.53 -5.53
CA GLU A 322 10.89 50.71 -6.13
C GLU A 322 11.29 50.48 -7.60
N THR A 323 10.99 51.52 -8.36
CA THR A 323 10.89 51.70 -9.80
C THR A 323 12.25 52.14 -10.38
N ILE A 324 12.49 51.89 -11.69
CA ILE A 324 13.21 52.71 -12.71
C ILE A 324 13.69 51.74 -13.82
N ARG A 325 13.02 51.61 -14.97
CA ARG A 325 12.99 52.47 -16.19
C ARG A 325 14.35 52.52 -16.94
N SER A 326 14.47 51.79 -18.06
CA SER A 326 14.63 52.35 -19.42
C SER A 326 14.90 51.25 -20.45
N GLU A 327 14.45 51.53 -21.67
CA GLU A 327 14.33 50.67 -22.83
C GLU A 327 15.68 50.48 -23.56
N GLN A 328 15.89 49.30 -24.15
CA GLN A 328 16.54 49.21 -25.47
C GLN A 328 16.18 47.91 -26.20
N GLU A 329 15.59 48.07 -27.37
CA GLU A 329 15.22 47.05 -28.33
C GLU A 329 16.44 46.56 -29.14
N ASN A 330 16.54 45.25 -29.41
CA ASN A 330 17.21 44.64 -30.59
C ASN A 330 17.18 43.08 -30.49
N PRO A 331 17.37 42.34 -31.60
CA PRO A 331 16.43 42.12 -32.69
C PRO A 331 15.83 40.70 -32.67
N VAL A 332 14.70 40.56 -33.36
CA VAL A 332 13.88 39.34 -33.47
C VAL A 332 14.64 38.22 -34.21
N VAL A 333 15.08 37.20 -33.47
CA VAL A 333 15.46 35.90 -34.05
C VAL A 333 14.18 35.09 -34.26
N LYS A 334 13.79 34.90 -35.52
CA LYS A 334 12.68 34.00 -35.90
C LYS A 334 13.14 32.55 -35.74
N ASN A 335 12.86 31.96 -34.58
CA ASN A 335 12.99 30.51 -34.40
C ASN A 335 11.65 29.83 -34.68
N HIS A 336 11.74 28.83 -35.56
CA HIS A 336 10.65 28.11 -36.22
C HIS A 336 9.74 27.37 -35.23
N GLU A 337 8.44 27.45 -35.52
CA GLU A 337 7.32 26.93 -34.73
C GLU A 337 7.39 25.42 -34.44
N LEU A 338 7.34 25.07 -33.16
CA LEU A 338 6.80 23.79 -32.68
C LEU A 338 6.03 24.01 -31.37
N CYS A 339 4.98 24.84 -31.44
CA CYS A 339 3.73 24.65 -30.70
C CYS A 339 2.64 24.77 -31.76
N LYS A 340 2.04 23.64 -32.17
CA LYS A 340 1.11 23.57 -33.30
C LYS A 340 -0.03 24.60 -33.12
N GLY A 341 0.09 25.75 -33.80
CA GLY A 341 -0.94 26.78 -33.92
C GLY A 341 -1.09 27.80 -32.78
N SER A 342 -0.25 27.82 -31.75
CA SER A 342 -0.30 28.86 -30.71
C SER A 342 1.08 29.14 -30.10
N PRO A 343 1.42 30.38 -29.72
CA PRO A 343 2.62 30.62 -28.91
C PRO A 343 2.59 29.73 -27.66
N CYS A 344 3.70 29.06 -27.33
CA CYS A 344 3.74 28.32 -26.08
C CYS A 344 3.75 29.33 -24.93
N VAL A 345 2.85 29.11 -23.97
CA VAL A 345 2.76 29.93 -22.75
C VAL A 345 3.76 29.38 -21.74
N LEU A 346 4.36 30.26 -20.93
CA LEU A 346 5.18 29.84 -19.79
C LEU A 346 4.41 28.85 -18.91
N ASN A 347 5.11 27.87 -18.37
CA ASN A 347 4.54 26.78 -17.57
C ASN A 347 3.58 25.83 -18.32
N LYS A 348 3.37 25.99 -19.64
CA LYS A 348 2.60 25.04 -20.45
C LYS A 348 3.27 23.67 -20.45
N ILE A 349 2.49 22.65 -20.12
CA ILE A 349 2.90 21.24 -20.13
C ILE A 349 2.48 20.62 -21.46
N PHE A 350 3.40 19.90 -22.09
CA PHE A 350 3.13 19.15 -23.31
C PHE A 350 3.92 17.84 -23.31
N THR A 351 3.59 16.97 -24.25
CA THR A 351 4.18 15.65 -24.37
C THR A 351 4.86 15.51 -25.73
N GLU A 352 6.13 15.14 -25.75
CA GLU A 352 6.97 15.09 -26.96
C GLU A 352 8.12 14.09 -26.77
N SER A 353 8.91 13.84 -27.82
CA SER A 353 10.15 13.07 -27.71
C SER A 353 11.14 13.75 -26.75
N CYS A 354 11.82 12.97 -25.91
CA CYS A 354 12.84 13.47 -25.00
C CYS A 354 13.98 14.24 -25.68
N ASN A 355 14.21 14.03 -26.98
CA ASN A 355 15.17 14.77 -27.80
C ASN A 355 14.84 16.26 -27.99
N SER A 356 13.70 16.73 -27.48
CA SER A 356 13.32 18.15 -27.45
C SER A 356 13.73 18.89 -26.17
N GLU A 357 14.47 18.25 -25.26
CA GLU A 357 15.05 18.92 -24.10
C GLU A 357 15.90 20.14 -24.51
N ASN A 358 15.79 21.24 -23.76
CA ASN A 358 16.48 22.51 -24.01
C ASN A 358 16.15 23.24 -25.33
N LYS A 359 15.26 22.71 -26.18
CA LYS A 359 14.76 23.48 -27.33
C LYS A 359 13.98 24.71 -26.87
N SER A 360 13.99 25.77 -27.67
CA SER A 360 13.18 26.95 -27.37
C SER A 360 11.68 26.61 -27.44
N CYS A 361 10.91 27.11 -26.48
CA CYS A 361 9.44 27.08 -26.52
C CYS A 361 8.84 28.49 -26.51
N GLY A 362 9.66 29.54 -26.54
CA GLY A 362 9.18 30.92 -26.50
C GLY A 362 10.34 31.90 -26.34
N LYS A 363 10.02 33.20 -26.36
CA LYS A 363 11.02 34.24 -26.11
C LYS A 363 11.59 34.06 -24.70
N ASN A 364 12.90 33.83 -24.62
CA ASN A 364 13.64 33.59 -23.37
C ASN A 364 13.18 32.34 -22.60
N MET A 365 12.56 31.37 -23.28
CA MET A 365 12.02 30.15 -22.67
C MET A 365 12.58 28.89 -23.33
N LYS A 366 12.78 27.84 -22.52
CA LYS A 366 13.25 26.53 -22.97
C LYS A 366 12.37 25.40 -22.42
N ARG A 367 12.38 24.28 -23.14
CA ARG A 367 11.70 23.05 -22.72
C ARG A 367 12.54 22.33 -21.67
N VAL A 368 11.91 22.00 -20.55
CA VAL A 368 12.52 21.26 -19.45
C VAL A 368 11.74 19.96 -19.26
N ILE A 369 12.44 18.84 -19.13
CA ILE A 369 11.80 17.55 -18.86
C ILE A 369 11.25 17.56 -17.43
N ILE A 370 9.96 17.27 -17.28
CA ILE A 370 9.33 17.03 -15.97
C ILE A 370 9.36 15.54 -15.65
N TYR A 371 9.15 14.70 -16.67
CA TYR A 371 8.98 13.26 -16.51
C TYR A 371 9.32 12.52 -17.81
N ARG A 372 10.10 11.43 -17.71
CA ARG A 372 10.41 10.51 -18.82
C ARG A 372 9.58 9.25 -18.65
N TYR A 373 9.06 8.70 -19.74
CA TYR A 373 8.40 7.40 -19.74
C TYR A 373 8.81 6.60 -20.97
N PRO A 374 8.98 5.28 -20.84
CA PRO A 374 9.28 4.43 -21.98
C PRO A 374 8.09 4.46 -22.96
N SER A 375 8.34 4.77 -24.23
CA SER A 375 7.34 4.50 -25.26
C SER A 375 7.26 2.99 -25.46
N LEU A 376 6.05 2.44 -25.34
CA LEU A 376 5.78 1.02 -25.55
C LEU A 376 5.74 0.62 -27.03
N TRP A 377 5.94 1.56 -27.94
CA TRP A 377 5.89 1.33 -29.38
C TRP A 377 7.29 1.38 -29.96
N GLU A 378 7.69 0.34 -30.70
CA GLU A 378 8.91 0.34 -31.51
C GLU A 378 8.78 1.31 -32.70
N PRO A 379 9.86 2.02 -33.07
CA PRO A 379 11.15 2.08 -32.39
C PRO A 379 11.03 2.80 -31.04
N TYR A 380 11.66 2.25 -29.98
CA TYR A 380 11.64 2.79 -28.61
C TYR A 380 12.11 4.26 -28.58
N ILE A 381 11.19 5.20 -28.78
CA ILE A 381 11.46 6.63 -28.64
C ILE A 381 11.02 7.02 -27.23
N ASP A 382 11.95 7.36 -26.35
CA ASP A 382 11.62 7.85 -25.02
C ASP A 382 10.63 9.03 -25.11
N GLY A 383 9.47 8.85 -24.48
CA GLY A 383 8.44 9.87 -24.38
C GLY A 383 8.73 10.74 -23.16
N CYS A 384 8.60 12.06 -23.34
CA CYS A 384 8.83 13.03 -22.28
C CYS A 384 7.61 13.92 -22.10
N LYS A 385 7.22 14.11 -20.85
CA LYS A 385 6.37 15.21 -20.42
C LYS A 385 7.27 16.39 -20.10
N MET A 386 7.12 17.48 -20.83
CA MET A 386 7.95 18.66 -20.74
C MET A 386 7.15 19.88 -20.27
N GLN A 387 7.83 20.84 -19.66
CA GLN A 387 7.31 22.16 -19.29
C GLN A 387 8.11 23.24 -20.00
N CYS A 388 7.44 24.27 -20.48
CA CYS A 388 8.13 25.49 -20.91
C CYS A 388 8.51 26.33 -19.68
N LYS A 389 9.80 26.58 -19.47
CA LYS A 389 10.34 27.39 -18.35
C LYS A 389 11.26 28.49 -18.88
N CYS A 390 11.58 29.48 -18.04
CA CYS A 390 12.58 30.49 -18.38
C CYS A 390 13.94 29.84 -18.65
N SER A 391 14.62 30.35 -19.67
CA SER A 391 16.00 29.96 -19.97
C SER A 391 16.94 30.51 -18.89
N GLU A 392 18.16 29.99 -18.86
CA GLU A 392 19.18 30.44 -17.93
C GLU A 392 19.43 31.96 -18.11
N GLY A 393 19.55 32.69 -16.99
CA GLY A 393 19.65 34.15 -16.98
C GLY A 393 18.31 34.91 -17.01
N PHE A 394 17.18 34.21 -17.09
CA PHE A 394 15.85 34.83 -17.07
C PHE A 394 15.01 34.36 -15.89
N GLN A 395 14.20 35.27 -15.34
CA GLN A 395 13.25 35.00 -14.27
C GLN A 395 11.80 35.23 -14.72
N GLU A 396 10.87 34.46 -14.16
CA GLU A 396 9.44 34.62 -14.40
C GLU A 396 8.92 35.89 -13.74
N LYS A 397 8.28 36.76 -14.52
CA LYS A 397 7.56 37.93 -14.00
C LYS A 397 6.17 37.48 -13.55
N GLU A 398 5.95 37.42 -12.24
CA GLU A 398 4.79 36.80 -11.55
C GLU A 398 3.40 37.13 -12.12
N LYS A 399 3.24 38.24 -12.85
CA LYS A 399 1.94 38.71 -13.35
C LYS A 399 1.73 38.56 -14.86
N GLU A 400 2.77 38.31 -15.64
CA GLU A 400 2.69 38.37 -17.10
C GLU A 400 2.96 37.02 -17.78
N GLY A 401 3.48 36.02 -17.05
CA GLY A 401 3.87 34.75 -17.66
C GLY A 401 4.99 34.91 -18.68
N THR A 402 5.84 35.94 -18.51
CA THR A 402 6.96 36.27 -19.37
C THR A 402 8.29 36.11 -18.63
N CYS A 403 9.34 35.74 -19.36
CA CYS A 403 10.69 35.62 -18.83
C CYS A 403 11.51 36.89 -19.12
N ILE A 404 11.93 37.58 -18.07
CA ILE A 404 12.74 38.81 -18.12
C ILE A 404 14.17 38.55 -17.67
N LEU A 405 15.13 39.28 -18.22
CA LEU A 405 16.54 39.13 -17.86
C LEU A 405 16.72 39.48 -16.37
N VAL A 406 17.46 38.66 -15.62
CA VAL A 406 17.86 39.00 -14.26
C VAL A 406 18.91 40.11 -14.36
N SER A 407 18.54 41.34 -14.02
CA SER A 407 19.51 42.44 -13.88
C SER A 407 20.40 42.14 -12.66
N SER A 408 21.69 41.90 -12.92
CA SER A 408 22.74 41.77 -11.91
C SER A 408 23.04 43.08 -11.21
#